data_AF-A0A660QSW5-F1
#
_entry.id   AF-A0A660QSW5-F1
#
_cell.length_a   1.000
_cell.length_b   1.000
_cell.length_c   1.000
_cell.angle_alpha   90.00
_cell.angle_beta   90.00
_cell.angle_gamma   90.00
#
_symmetry.space_group_name_H-M   'P 1'
#
loop_
_entity.id
_entity.type
_entity.pdbx_description
1 polymer ?
#
loop_
_entity_poly.entity_id
_entity_poly.type
_entity_poly.pdbx_seq_one_letter_code
_entity_poly.pdbx_strand_id
1 'polypeptide(L)'
;MATAALFLIVVFLWRDLSGLKSVQLELTEQNHQLRKELAAAKSELNAAQSELAGFKTGVPARKPLAKVAQKKPEPPVEEPETLMLQPPSVSQTPAGLVARLAFQSTTSEIPDLIALVVRLPGESEAEILGFKAATEASFSNVKTRVDESGKFAIFQGSPANLEALEFDLTVSAPVTATVRGSKGIKPFEIDIAPDASNVRKL
;
A
#
# COMPACT_ATOMS: atom_id res chain seq x y z
N MET A 1 2.14 28.15 -36.67
CA MET A 1 1.97 27.77 -35.25
C MET A 1 1.36 26.37 -35.04
N ALA A 2 0.67 25.76 -36.03
CA ALA A 2 0.05 24.43 -35.87
C ALA A 2 1.04 23.25 -35.68
N THR A 3 2.29 23.38 -36.15
CA THR A 3 3.29 22.30 -36.13
C THR A 3 3.90 22.02 -34.75
N ALA A 4 4.01 23.03 -33.88
CA ALA A 4 4.58 22.85 -32.54
C ALA A 4 3.61 22.15 -31.57
N ALA A 5 2.31 22.45 -31.68
CA ALA A 5 1.27 21.81 -30.88
C ALA A 5 1.14 20.30 -31.20
N LEU A 6 1.24 19.94 -32.48
CA LEU A 6 1.20 18.54 -32.91
C LEU A 6 2.39 17.75 -32.35
N PHE A 7 3.56 18.36 -32.29
CA PHE A 7 4.78 17.71 -31.79
C PHE A 7 4.70 17.43 -30.28
N LEU A 8 4.16 18.37 -29.50
CA LEU A 8 3.95 18.20 -28.05
C LEU A 8 2.95 17.08 -27.74
N ILE A 9 1.86 16.98 -28.50
CA ILE A 9 0.85 15.92 -28.34
C ILE A 9 1.46 14.55 -28.63
N VAL A 10 2.28 14.44 -29.68
CA VAL A 10 2.96 13.18 -30.02
C VAL A 10 3.95 12.76 -28.93
N VAL A 11 4.74 13.70 -28.37
CA VAL A 11 5.68 13.40 -27.28
C VAL A 11 4.94 12.96 -26.01
N PHE A 12 3.80 13.59 -25.70
CA PHE A 12 2.98 13.23 -24.55
C PHE A 12 2.39 11.82 -24.69
N LEU A 13 1.80 11.51 -25.84
CA LEU A 13 1.27 10.17 -26.17
C LEU A 13 2.36 9.09 -26.11
N TRP A 14 3.58 9.41 -26.56
CA TRP A 14 4.69 8.46 -26.54
C TRP A 14 5.20 8.18 -25.12
N ARG A 15 5.14 9.18 -24.23
CA ARG A 15 5.50 9.03 -22.82
C ARG A 15 4.46 8.19 -22.08
N ASP A 16 3.18 8.42 -22.32
CA ASP A 16 2.09 7.62 -21.75
C ASP A 16 2.14 6.17 -22.23
N LEU A 17 2.38 5.95 -23.53
CA LEU A 17 2.48 4.59 -24.06
C LEU A 17 3.64 3.81 -23.42
N SER A 18 4.76 4.49 -23.14
CA SER A 18 5.91 3.92 -22.46
C SER A 18 5.59 3.60 -20.99
N GLY A 19 4.88 4.50 -20.29
CA GLY A 19 4.43 4.29 -18.91
C GLY A 19 3.41 3.15 -18.78
N LEU A 20 2.49 3.02 -19.74
CA LEU A 20 1.52 1.92 -19.76
C LEU A 20 2.23 0.57 -19.95
N LYS A 21 3.24 0.51 -20.82
CA LYS A 21 4.02 -0.70 -21.06
C LYS A 21 4.81 -1.15 -19.83
N SER A 22 5.40 -0.23 -19.07
CA SER A 22 6.09 -0.59 -17.82
C SER A 22 5.14 -1.14 -16.77
N VAL A 23 3.94 -0.55 -16.63
CA VAL A 23 2.91 -1.04 -15.69
C VAL A 23 2.39 -2.41 -16.12
N GLN A 24 2.20 -2.64 -17.43
CA GLN A 24 1.78 -3.95 -17.94
C GLN A 24 2.82 -5.03 -17.67
N LEU A 25 4.11 -4.72 -17.82
CA LEU A 25 5.19 -5.67 -17.62
C LEU A 25 5.33 -6.06 -16.14
N GLU A 26 5.23 -5.10 -15.24
CA GLU A 26 5.23 -5.33 -13.80
C GLU A 26 4.00 -6.13 -13.34
N LEU A 27 2.81 -5.84 -13.88
CA LEU A 27 1.59 -6.59 -13.60
C LEU A 27 1.66 -8.04 -14.11
N THR A 28 2.36 -8.26 -15.23
CA THR A 28 2.59 -9.59 -15.81
C THR A 28 3.59 -10.38 -14.96
N GLU A 29 4.63 -9.71 -14.46
CA GLU A 29 5.63 -10.32 -13.58
C GLU A 29 5.05 -10.68 -12.21
N GLN A 30 4.23 -9.79 -11.62
CA GLN A 30 3.46 -10.08 -10.41
C GLN A 30 2.47 -11.23 -10.63
N ASN A 31 1.76 -11.28 -11.77
CA ASN A 31 0.91 -12.43 -12.11
C ASN A 31 1.71 -13.72 -12.26
N HIS A 32 2.93 -13.65 -12.78
CA HIS A 32 3.78 -14.83 -12.92
C HIS A 32 4.27 -15.35 -11.56
N GLN A 33 4.66 -14.45 -10.65
CA GLN A 33 5.03 -14.79 -9.28
C GLN A 33 3.84 -15.40 -8.53
N LEU A 34 2.66 -14.77 -8.60
CA LEU A 34 1.43 -15.29 -7.99
C LEU A 34 1.05 -16.67 -8.55
N ARG A 35 1.22 -16.92 -9.86
CA ARG A 35 1.00 -18.25 -10.44
C ARG A 35 2.00 -19.29 -9.96
N LYS A 36 3.27 -18.91 -9.75
CA LYS A 36 4.29 -19.80 -9.18
C LYS A 36 3.98 -20.14 -7.73
N GLU A 37 3.58 -19.15 -6.94
CA GLU A 37 3.16 -19.34 -5.54
C GLU A 37 1.90 -20.20 -5.44
N LEU A 38 0.91 -19.96 -6.31
CA LEU A 38 -0.31 -20.77 -6.34
C LEU A 38 -0.02 -22.21 -6.80
N ALA A 39 0.89 -22.42 -7.74
CA ALA A 39 1.34 -23.75 -8.14
C ALA A 39 2.11 -24.47 -7.01
N ALA A 40 2.97 -23.75 -6.28
CA ALA A 40 3.66 -24.28 -5.10
C ALA A 40 2.66 -24.66 -4.00
N ALA A 41 1.73 -23.77 -3.66
CA ALA A 41 0.68 -24.01 -2.68
C ALA A 41 -0.23 -25.18 -3.07
N LYS A 42 -0.55 -25.34 -4.36
CA LYS A 42 -1.35 -26.46 -4.86
C LYS A 42 -0.56 -27.78 -4.82
N SER A 43 0.75 -27.73 -5.06
CA SER A 43 1.64 -28.90 -4.91
C SER A 43 1.75 -29.31 -3.44
N GLU A 44 1.87 -28.35 -2.53
CA GLU A 44 1.89 -28.58 -1.08
C GLU A 44 0.55 -29.10 -0.57
N LEU A 45 -0.57 -28.58 -1.09
CA LEU A 45 -1.91 -29.09 -0.78
C LEU A 45 -2.09 -30.53 -1.25
N ASN A 46 -1.64 -30.87 -2.47
CA ASN A 46 -1.72 -32.23 -2.99
C ASN A 46 -0.80 -33.19 -2.21
N ALA A 47 0.38 -32.73 -1.79
CA ALA A 47 1.27 -33.51 -0.92
C ALA A 47 0.64 -33.75 0.45
N ALA A 48 0.05 -32.72 1.07
CA ALA A 48 -0.67 -32.84 2.34
C ALA A 48 -1.91 -33.74 2.23
N GLN A 49 -2.65 -33.68 1.11
CA GLN A 49 -3.76 -34.61 0.86
C GLN A 49 -3.28 -36.05 0.64
N SER A 50 -2.12 -36.25 0.03
CA SER A 50 -1.51 -37.58 -0.16
C SER A 50 -0.99 -38.15 1.17
N GLU A 51 -0.40 -37.34 2.03
CA GLU A 51 0.01 -37.73 3.39
C GLU A 51 -1.20 -38.02 4.30
N LEU A 52 -2.28 -37.24 4.18
CA LEU A 52 -3.54 -37.49 4.90
C LEU A 52 -4.22 -38.77 4.44
N ALA A 53 -4.12 -39.12 3.14
CA ALA A 53 -4.61 -40.38 2.61
C ALA A 53 -3.78 -41.57 3.12
N GLY A 54 -2.46 -41.41 3.24
CA GLY A 54 -1.56 -42.41 3.84
C GLY A 54 -1.81 -42.65 5.33
N PHE A 55 -2.24 -41.63 6.08
CA PHE A 55 -2.55 -41.74 7.51
C PHE A 55 -3.85 -42.49 7.82
N LYS A 56 -4.80 -42.54 6.87
CA LYS A 56 -6.06 -43.30 7.02
C LYS A 56 -5.90 -44.80 6.78
N THR A 57 -4.81 -45.24 6.18
CA THR A 57 -4.54 -46.65 5.90
C THR A 57 -3.30 -47.14 6.63
N GLY A 58 -3.49 -47.55 7.90
CA GLY A 58 -2.72 -48.62 8.55
C GLY A 58 -1.20 -48.45 8.70
N VAL A 59 -0.76 -48.15 9.91
CA VAL A 59 0.60 -48.42 10.43
C VAL A 59 0.88 -49.94 10.28
N PRO A 60 2.05 -50.43 9.81
CA PRO A 60 3.25 -50.43 10.67
C PRO A 60 4.65 -50.37 10.03
N ALA A 61 5.57 -49.88 10.88
CA ALA A 61 7.00 -50.21 10.98
C ALA A 61 7.97 -49.77 9.86
N ARG A 62 8.86 -48.81 10.18
CA ARG A 62 10.33 -48.96 10.28
C ARG A 62 11.02 -47.58 10.43
N LYS A 63 11.86 -47.45 11.45
CA LYS A 63 12.90 -46.39 11.60
C LYS A 63 13.99 -46.57 10.52
N PRO A 64 14.99 -45.66 10.33
CA PRO A 64 15.10 -44.22 10.67
C PRO A 64 15.75 -43.41 9.52
N LEU A 65 15.16 -42.34 8.99
CA LEU A 65 15.93 -41.46 8.08
C LEU A 65 15.60 -39.98 8.27
N ALA A 66 16.69 -39.25 8.42
CA ALA A 66 16.86 -37.80 8.33
C ALA A 66 16.02 -36.94 9.29
N LYS A 67 16.74 -36.29 10.20
CA LYS A 67 16.34 -35.00 10.77
C LYS A 67 16.09 -34.02 9.62
N VAL A 68 14.90 -34.03 9.03
CA VAL A 68 14.33 -32.82 8.46
C VAL A 68 13.91 -32.04 9.69
N ALA A 69 14.72 -31.04 10.05
CA ALA A 69 14.29 -30.01 10.97
C ALA A 69 12.98 -29.48 10.41
N GLN A 70 11.86 -29.89 11.01
CA GLN A 70 10.58 -29.25 10.80
C GLN A 70 10.79 -27.80 11.23
N LYS A 71 11.11 -26.93 10.27
CA LYS A 71 10.86 -25.51 10.47
C LYS A 71 9.34 -25.43 10.50
N LYS A 72 8.79 -25.53 11.72
CA LYS A 72 7.39 -25.26 12.04
C LYS A 72 7.00 -24.07 11.15
N PRO A 73 5.92 -24.15 10.34
CA PRO A 73 5.48 -22.99 9.59
C PRO A 73 5.30 -21.89 10.62
N GLU A 74 6.20 -20.90 10.57
CA GLU A 74 6.09 -19.72 11.40
C GLU A 74 4.72 -19.14 11.02
N PRO A 75 3.86 -18.86 12.00
CA PRO A 75 2.63 -18.11 11.71
C PRO A 75 3.03 -16.87 10.90
N PRO A 76 2.20 -16.39 9.95
CA PRO A 76 2.49 -15.14 9.26
C PRO A 76 2.88 -14.13 10.33
N VAL A 77 4.15 -13.73 10.33
CA VAL A 77 4.69 -12.84 11.35
C VAL A 77 3.96 -11.53 11.10
N GLU A 78 2.90 -11.28 11.89
CA GLU A 78 2.22 -10.01 11.89
C GLU A 78 3.30 -8.97 12.16
N GLU A 79 3.66 -8.18 11.15
CA GLU A 79 4.62 -7.11 11.33
C GLU A 79 4.09 -6.24 12.48
N PRO A 80 4.87 -6.07 13.57
CA PRO A 80 4.38 -5.31 14.71
C PRO A 80 3.99 -3.90 14.25
N GLU A 81 2.89 -3.38 14.82
CA GLU A 81 2.42 -2.03 14.54
C GLU A 81 3.45 -1.04 15.12
N THR A 82 4.39 -0.61 14.28
CA THR A 82 5.50 0.27 14.66
C THR A 82 5.18 1.75 14.47
N LEU A 83 4.08 2.05 13.77
CA LEU A 83 3.59 3.40 13.48
C LEU A 83 2.09 3.46 13.72
N MET A 84 1.70 4.22 14.73
CA MET A 84 0.31 4.39 15.15
C MET A 84 -0.24 5.73 14.67
N LEU A 85 -1.37 5.70 13.97
CA LEU A 85 -2.08 6.90 13.57
C LEU A 85 -2.58 7.68 14.80
N GLN A 86 -2.22 8.96 14.87
CA GLN A 86 -2.76 9.91 15.83
C GLN A 86 -4.13 10.43 15.35
N PRO A 87 -4.99 10.96 16.24
CA PRO A 87 -6.25 11.56 15.83
C PRO A 87 -6.03 12.58 14.71
N PRO A 88 -6.58 12.35 13.50
CA PRO A 88 -6.37 13.25 12.39
C PRO A 88 -7.13 14.55 12.62
N SER A 89 -6.68 15.61 11.95
CA SER A 89 -7.39 16.89 11.93
C SER A 89 -7.81 17.22 10.51
N VAL A 90 -9.03 17.73 10.34
CA VAL A 90 -9.52 18.21 9.04
C VAL A 90 -9.69 19.72 9.10
N SER A 91 -9.23 20.41 8.07
CA SER A 91 -9.40 21.86 7.91
C SER A 91 -9.91 22.17 6.51
N GLN A 92 -10.75 23.20 6.41
CA GLN A 92 -11.23 23.69 5.12
C GLN A 92 -10.30 24.78 4.58
N THR A 93 -9.93 24.66 3.31
CA THR A 93 -9.08 25.59 2.59
C THR A 93 -9.74 26.00 1.26
N PRO A 94 -9.27 27.06 0.58
CA PRO A 94 -9.77 27.40 -0.75
C PRO A 94 -9.57 26.30 -1.80
N ALA A 95 -8.58 25.40 -1.57
CA ALA A 95 -8.30 24.29 -2.47
C ALA A 95 -9.17 23.05 -2.18
N GLY A 96 -9.85 22.97 -1.03
CA GLY A 96 -10.61 21.79 -0.61
C GLY A 96 -10.44 21.50 0.89
N LEU A 97 -10.79 20.28 1.29
CA LEU A 97 -10.61 19.78 2.66
C LEU A 97 -9.22 19.16 2.79
N VAL A 98 -8.46 19.59 3.79
CA VAL A 98 -7.14 19.05 4.10
C VAL A 98 -7.25 18.20 5.36
N ALA A 99 -7.05 16.89 5.21
CA ALA A 99 -6.90 15.94 6.28
C ALA A 99 -5.41 15.76 6.60
N ARG A 100 -5.02 16.10 7.83
CA ARG A 100 -3.66 15.87 8.34
C ARG A 100 -3.58 14.53 9.06
N LEU A 101 -2.70 13.68 8.57
CA LEU A 101 -2.41 12.35 9.09
C LEU A 101 -1.06 12.39 9.79
N ALA A 102 -1.05 12.28 11.11
CA ALA A 102 0.17 12.22 11.90
C ALA A 102 0.37 10.81 12.46
N PHE A 103 1.59 10.30 12.43
CA PHE A 103 1.94 8.98 12.94
C PHE A 103 2.94 9.09 14.07
N GLN A 104 2.69 8.38 15.16
CA GLN A 104 3.63 8.23 16.26
C GLN A 104 4.30 6.86 16.17
N SER A 105 5.63 6.85 16.26
CA SER A 105 6.37 5.59 16.29
C SER A 105 6.37 4.94 17.67
N THR A 106 6.26 3.63 17.69
CA THR A 106 6.46 2.79 18.88
C THR A 106 7.85 2.14 18.90
N THR A 107 8.67 2.43 17.89
CA THR A 107 10.08 1.99 17.77
C THR A 107 11.01 3.19 17.73
N SER A 108 12.30 2.96 17.98
CA SER A 108 13.36 3.94 17.76
C SER A 108 14.03 3.80 16.39
N GLU A 109 13.69 2.76 15.63
CA GLU A 109 14.26 2.49 14.31
C GLU A 109 13.57 3.35 13.23
N ILE A 110 14.34 4.15 12.51
CA ILE A 110 13.85 4.95 11.39
C ILE A 110 13.72 4.03 10.17
N PRO A 111 12.53 3.88 9.57
CA PRO A 111 12.38 3.02 8.40
C PRO A 111 13.05 3.65 7.18
N ASP A 112 13.73 2.83 6.37
CA ASP A 112 14.38 3.28 5.13
C ASP A 112 13.40 3.86 4.10
N LEU A 113 12.14 3.42 4.14
CA LEU A 113 11.08 3.85 3.24
C LEU A 113 9.72 3.71 3.92
N ILE A 114 8.90 4.75 3.80
CA ILE A 114 7.48 4.73 4.11
C ILE A 114 6.69 4.94 2.82
N ALA A 115 5.69 4.10 2.61
CA ALA A 115 4.67 4.27 1.58
C ALA A 115 3.30 4.44 2.24
N LEU A 116 2.51 5.37 1.73
CA LEU A 116 1.10 5.53 2.04
C LEU A 116 0.30 5.50 0.75
N VAL A 117 -0.80 4.75 0.78
CA VAL A 117 -1.73 4.58 -0.33
C VAL A 117 -3.11 5.01 0.14
N VAL A 118 -3.72 5.93 -0.59
CA VAL A 118 -5.05 6.47 -0.31
C VAL A 118 -5.98 6.10 -1.45
N ARG A 119 -7.20 5.67 -1.10
CA ARG A 119 -8.27 5.35 -2.05
C ARG A 119 -9.57 6.02 -1.63
N LEU A 120 -10.23 6.67 -2.58
CA LEU A 120 -11.60 7.14 -2.44
C LEU A 120 -12.58 6.10 -3.05
N PRO A 121 -13.84 6.05 -2.59
CA PRO A 121 -14.88 5.23 -3.21
C PRO A 121 -15.11 5.68 -4.66
N GLY A 122 -15.21 4.72 -5.60
CA GLY A 122 -15.39 5.03 -7.02
C GLY A 122 -16.68 5.78 -7.36
N GLU A 123 -17.73 5.57 -6.57
CA GLU A 123 -19.05 6.21 -6.71
C GLU A 123 -19.11 7.63 -6.11
N SER A 124 -18.06 8.07 -5.39
CA SER A 124 -18.02 9.40 -4.78
C SER A 124 -17.67 10.45 -5.83
N GLU A 125 -18.25 11.65 -5.73
CA GLU A 125 -17.84 12.82 -6.52
C GLU A 125 -16.53 13.46 -6.01
N ALA A 126 -16.07 13.09 -4.81
CA ALA A 126 -14.85 13.65 -4.22
C ALA A 126 -13.58 13.17 -4.95
N GLU A 127 -12.61 14.05 -5.11
CA GLU A 127 -11.34 13.80 -5.77
C GLU A 127 -10.18 14.16 -4.85
N ILE A 128 -9.10 13.38 -4.90
CA ILE A 128 -7.82 13.70 -4.29
C ILE A 128 -7.17 14.78 -5.15
N LEU A 129 -6.94 15.94 -4.55
CA LEU A 129 -6.32 17.09 -5.21
C LEU A 129 -4.82 17.16 -4.93
N GLY A 130 -4.36 16.53 -3.84
CA GLY A 130 -2.96 16.50 -3.48
C GLY A 130 -2.69 15.56 -2.32
N PHE A 131 -1.48 15.00 -2.30
CA PHE A 131 -1.01 14.17 -1.20
C PHE A 131 0.49 14.36 -0.98
N LYS A 132 0.87 14.91 0.18
CA LYS A 132 2.28 15.28 0.44
C LYS A 132 2.64 15.12 1.91
N ALA A 133 3.93 15.15 2.21
CA ALA A 133 4.39 15.34 3.58
C ALA A 133 3.97 16.74 4.05
N ALA A 134 3.51 16.87 5.30
CA ALA A 134 3.18 18.17 5.89
C ALA A 134 4.45 19.02 6.07
N THR A 135 5.58 18.37 6.34
CA THR A 135 6.91 18.99 6.41
C THR A 135 7.85 18.34 5.39
N GLU A 136 8.11 19.02 4.27
CA GLU A 136 8.91 18.47 3.16
C GLU A 136 10.37 18.17 3.57
N ALA A 137 10.94 18.94 4.51
CA ALA A 137 12.30 18.71 5.02
C ALA A 137 12.46 17.39 5.78
N SER A 138 11.36 16.73 6.12
CA SER A 138 11.34 15.50 6.90
C SER A 138 11.46 14.23 6.07
N PHE A 139 11.46 14.35 4.73
CA PHE A 139 11.58 13.21 3.83
C PHE A 139 12.59 13.46 2.72
N SER A 140 13.28 12.39 2.33
CA SER A 140 14.11 12.34 1.14
C SER A 140 13.55 11.34 0.14
N ASN A 141 13.97 11.44 -1.13
CA ASN A 141 13.53 10.55 -2.21
C ASN A 141 12.00 10.48 -2.37
N VAL A 142 11.32 11.60 -2.12
CA VAL A 142 9.85 11.68 -2.15
C VAL A 142 9.32 11.45 -3.55
N LYS A 143 8.39 10.51 -3.67
CA LYS A 143 7.58 10.27 -4.86
C LYS A 143 6.12 10.33 -4.47
N THR A 144 5.41 11.28 -5.05
CA THR A 144 3.95 11.38 -4.96
C THR A 144 3.35 11.15 -6.33
N ARG A 145 2.24 10.42 -6.36
CA ARG A 145 1.36 10.36 -7.54
C ARG A 145 -0.09 10.40 -7.09
N VAL A 146 -0.86 11.27 -7.74
CA VAL A 146 -2.32 11.21 -7.77
C VAL A 146 -2.70 10.70 -9.15
N ASP A 147 -3.66 9.80 -9.24
CA ASP A 147 -4.15 9.30 -10.52
C ASP A 147 -5.08 10.31 -11.21
N GLU A 148 -5.31 10.12 -12.50
CA GLU A 148 -6.12 11.05 -13.31
C GLU A 148 -7.58 11.11 -12.85
N SER A 149 -8.08 10.04 -12.24
CA SER A 149 -9.44 9.99 -11.70
C SER A 149 -9.60 10.73 -10.38
N GLY A 150 -8.48 11.10 -9.73
CA GLY A 150 -8.47 11.62 -8.37
C GLY A 150 -8.97 10.61 -7.33
N LYS A 151 -9.12 9.32 -7.63
CA LYS A 151 -9.60 8.32 -6.67
C LYS A 151 -8.48 7.57 -5.98
N PHE A 152 -7.25 7.71 -6.46
CA PHE A 152 -6.09 7.01 -5.95
C PHE A 152 -4.90 7.95 -5.81
N ALA A 153 -4.23 7.88 -4.66
CA ALA A 153 -2.96 8.55 -4.47
C ALA A 153 -1.97 7.65 -3.74
N ILE A 154 -0.68 7.83 -4.05
CA ILE A 154 0.42 7.19 -3.36
C ILE A 154 1.48 8.24 -3.00
N PHE A 155 1.98 8.14 -1.78
CA PHE A 155 3.17 8.82 -1.30
C PHE A 155 4.22 7.77 -0.96
N GLN A 156 5.46 7.99 -1.35
CA GLN A 156 6.62 7.19 -0.95
C GLN A 156 7.75 8.14 -0.57
N GLY A 157 8.42 7.90 0.55
CA GLY A 157 9.58 8.70 0.95
C GLY A 157 10.37 8.06 2.08
N SER A 158 11.64 8.43 2.18
CA SER A 158 12.53 8.02 3.25
C SER A 158 12.51 9.09 4.35
N PRO A 159 11.92 8.81 5.53
CA PRO A 159 11.87 9.79 6.62
C PRO A 159 13.27 10.08 7.17
N ALA A 160 13.52 11.34 7.49
CA ALA A 160 14.74 11.78 8.16
C ALA A 160 14.68 11.56 9.68
N ASN A 161 13.48 11.53 10.26
CA ASN A 161 13.22 11.26 11.66
C ASN A 161 11.79 10.72 11.86
N LEU A 162 11.50 10.18 13.05
CA LEU A 162 10.20 9.62 13.41
C LEU A 162 9.19 10.66 13.94
N GLU A 163 9.65 11.86 14.29
CA GLU A 163 8.81 12.91 14.89
C GLU A 163 7.99 13.69 13.84
N ALA A 164 8.43 13.68 12.59
CA ALA A 164 7.81 14.45 11.53
C ALA A 164 7.10 13.58 10.47
N LEU A 165 6.54 12.45 10.91
CA LEU A 165 5.74 11.55 10.09
C LEU A 165 4.31 12.09 9.93
N GLU A 166 4.21 13.22 9.25
CA GLU A 166 2.96 13.92 9.02
C GLU A 166 2.70 14.09 7.53
N PHE A 167 1.45 13.90 7.12
CA PHE A 167 1.02 13.94 5.73
C PHE A 167 -0.26 14.76 5.59
N ASP A 168 -0.30 15.59 4.56
CA ASP A 168 -1.49 16.35 4.17
C ASP A 168 -2.14 15.69 2.95
N LEU A 169 -3.36 15.21 3.14
CA LEU A 169 -4.25 14.72 2.09
C LEU A 169 -5.30 15.80 1.80
N THR A 170 -5.31 16.32 0.57
CA THR A 170 -6.30 17.31 0.12
C THR A 170 -7.35 16.65 -0.75
N VAL A 171 -8.63 16.84 -0.42
CA VAL A 171 -9.78 16.32 -1.19
C VAL A 171 -10.77 17.43 -1.55
N SER A 172 -11.46 17.29 -2.68
CA SER A 172 -12.38 18.31 -3.21
C SER A 172 -13.71 18.41 -2.45
N ALA A 173 -14.17 17.32 -1.84
CA ALA A 173 -15.46 17.25 -1.15
C ALA A 173 -15.40 16.25 0.02
N PRO A 174 -16.38 16.28 0.94
CA PRO A 174 -16.43 15.32 2.05
C PRO A 174 -16.50 13.87 1.58
N VAL A 175 -15.69 12.99 2.17
CA VAL A 175 -15.57 11.58 1.74
C VAL A 175 -14.95 10.70 2.83
N THR A 176 -15.31 9.41 2.83
CA THR A 176 -14.58 8.38 3.59
C THR A 176 -13.47 7.80 2.73
N ALA A 177 -12.22 8.00 3.12
CA ALA A 177 -11.05 7.49 2.40
C ALA A 177 -10.47 6.25 3.09
N THR A 178 -10.07 5.25 2.31
CA THR A 178 -9.27 4.12 2.81
C THR A 178 -7.79 4.45 2.69
N VAL A 179 -7.06 4.32 3.78
CA VAL A 179 -5.60 4.54 3.83
C VAL A 179 -4.91 3.24 4.21
N ARG A 180 -3.82 2.92 3.51
CA ARG A 180 -2.93 1.79 3.81
C ARG A 180 -1.50 2.29 3.82
N GLY A 181 -0.68 1.77 4.72
CA GLY A 181 0.73 2.11 4.76
C GLY A 181 1.64 0.88 4.78
N SER A 182 2.93 1.13 4.63
CA SER A 182 3.99 0.13 4.84
C SER A 182 4.55 0.20 6.26
N LYS A 183 5.42 -0.76 6.62
CA LYS A 183 6.27 -0.70 7.83
C LYS A 183 5.46 -0.49 9.11
N GLY A 184 4.52 -1.41 9.35
CA GLY A 184 3.70 -1.42 10.57
C GLY A 184 2.54 -0.42 10.60
N ILE A 185 2.30 0.37 9.54
CA ILE A 185 1.08 1.18 9.42
C ILE A 185 -0.09 0.29 9.01
N LYS A 186 -1.02 0.05 9.94
CA LYS A 186 -2.23 -0.74 9.65
C LYS A 186 -3.21 0.01 8.73
N PRO A 187 -3.99 -0.71 7.90
CA PRO A 187 -5.09 -0.12 7.15
C PRO A 187 -6.12 0.56 8.07
N PHE A 188 -6.65 1.70 7.63
CA PHE A 188 -7.74 2.39 8.31
C PHE A 188 -8.61 3.16 7.31
N GLU A 189 -9.81 3.54 7.74
CA GLU A 189 -10.67 4.49 7.07
C GLU A 189 -10.68 5.81 7.83
N ILE A 190 -10.74 6.91 7.10
CA ILE A 190 -10.90 8.25 7.64
C ILE A 190 -12.07 8.95 6.96
N ASP A 191 -13.01 9.41 7.78
CA ASP A 191 -14.06 10.33 7.34
C ASP A 191 -13.47 11.73 7.26
N ILE A 192 -13.47 12.34 6.08
CA ILE A 192 -12.96 13.69 5.84
C ILE A 192 -14.16 14.61 5.66
N ALA A 193 -14.47 15.43 6.66
CA ALA A 193 -15.56 16.41 6.61
C ALA A 193 -15.18 17.70 7.37
N PRO A 194 -15.82 18.86 7.08
CA PRO A 194 -15.45 20.16 7.65
C PRO A 194 -15.47 20.21 9.19
N ASP A 195 -16.41 19.48 9.80
CA ASP A 195 -16.68 19.53 11.24
C ASP A 195 -16.44 18.19 11.95
N ALA A 196 -15.92 17.18 11.25
CA ALA A 196 -15.72 15.86 11.80
C ALA A 196 -14.61 15.09 11.07
N SER A 197 -13.73 14.48 11.86
CA SER A 197 -12.80 13.46 11.41
C SER A 197 -12.95 12.23 12.27
N ASN A 198 -13.61 11.20 11.74
CA ASN A 198 -13.70 9.90 12.41
C ASN A 198 -12.74 8.92 11.74
N VAL A 199 -12.04 8.12 12.55
CA VAL A 199 -11.16 7.05 12.06
C VAL A 199 -11.72 5.72 12.46
N ARG A 200 -11.77 4.78 11.52
CA ARG A 200 -12.16 3.39 11.77
C ARG A 200 -11.01 2.47 11.36
N LYS A 201 -10.58 1.58 12.25
CA LYS A 201 -9.61 0.54 11.91
C LYS A 201 -10.29 -0.51 11.02
N LEU A 202 -9.57 -0.99 10.01
CA LEU A 202 -10.02 -2.03 9.08
C LEU A 202 -9.51 -3.42 9.49
#